data_AF-A0A4R4DDE8-F1
#
_entry.id   AF-A0A4R4DDE8-F1
#
_cell.length_a   1.000
_cell.length_b   1.000
_cell.length_c   1.000
_cell.angle_alpha   90.00
_cell.angle_beta   90.00
_cell.angle_gamma   90.00
#
_symmetry.space_group_name_H-M   'P 1'
#
loop_
_entity.id
_entity.type
_entity.pdbx_description
1 polymer ?
#
loop_
_entity_poly.entity_id
_entity_poly.type
_entity_poly.pdbx_seq_one_letter_code
_entity_poly.pdbx_strand_id
1 'polypeptide(L)' 'MRAAPQAIDADNETADHSALRLMLSYVEAECLRMGATDAARHAALAASLMPEASKTGAIATTDVSRPRGVRLH' A
#
# COMPACT_ATOMS: atom_id res chain seq x y z
N MET A 1 15.88 -19.45 24.79
CA MET A 1 16.14 -19.01 23.41
C MET A 1 14.80 -18.93 22.68
N ARG A 2 14.33 -17.74 22.31
CA ARG A 2 13.10 -17.52 21.55
C ARG A 2 13.49 -17.04 20.14
N ALA A 3 13.17 -17.84 19.13
CA ALA A 3 13.51 -17.58 17.73
C ALA A 3 12.64 -16.45 17.13
N ALA A 4 13.19 -15.82 16.09
CA ALA A 4 12.88 -14.51 15.54
C ALA A 4 11.47 -14.37 14.91
N PRO A 5 10.67 -13.35 15.32
CA PRO A 5 9.50 -12.91 14.58
C PRO A 5 9.83 -12.15 13.28
N GLN A 6 11.09 -11.76 13.07
CA GLN A 6 11.48 -10.85 11.97
C GLN A 6 11.48 -11.49 10.57
N ALA A 7 11.66 -12.81 10.46
CA ALA A 7 11.72 -13.48 9.15
C ALA A 7 10.36 -13.53 8.45
N ILE A 8 9.27 -13.62 9.23
CA ILE A 8 7.89 -13.75 8.73
C ILE A 8 7.38 -12.41 8.16
N ASP A 9 7.77 -11.30 8.78
CA ASP A 9 7.39 -9.96 8.32
C ASP A 9 8.09 -9.59 6.99
N ALA A 10 9.37 -9.94 6.84
CA ALA A 10 10.12 -9.68 5.60
C ALA A 10 9.63 -10.49 4.40
N ASP A 11 9.21 -11.75 4.63
CA ASP A 11 8.61 -12.59 3.58
C ASP A 11 7.23 -12.06 3.16
N ASN A 12 6.45 -11.53 4.11
CA ASN A 12 5.16 -10.90 3.81
C ASN A 12 5.33 -9.59 3.01
N GLU A 13 6.27 -8.72 3.38
CA GLU A 13 6.57 -7.49 2.62
C GLU A 13 6.98 -7.83 1.17
N THR A 14 7.76 -8.90 0.98
CA THR A 14 8.19 -9.35 -0.34
C THR A 14 7.02 -9.91 -1.16
N ALA A 15 6.14 -10.71 -0.53
CA ALA A 15 4.91 -11.22 -1.14
C ALA A 15 3.98 -10.07 -1.54
N ASP A 16 3.81 -9.07 -0.68
CA ASP A 16 2.99 -7.87 -0.92
C ASP A 16 3.53 -7.07 -2.11
N HIS A 17 4.85 -6.90 -2.22
CA HIS A 17 5.46 -6.27 -3.38
C HIS A 17 5.23 -7.05 -4.68
N SER A 18 5.31 -8.39 -4.64
CA SER A 18 5.04 -9.22 -5.81
C SER A 18 3.59 -9.14 -6.26
N ALA A 19 2.64 -9.13 -5.31
CA ALA A 19 1.22 -8.98 -5.58
C ALA A 19 0.90 -7.59 -6.16
N LEU A 20 1.47 -6.53 -5.58
CA LEU A 20 1.36 -5.17 -6.10
C LEU A 20 1.86 -5.08 -7.55
N ARG A 21 3.02 -5.68 -7.86
CA ARG A 21 3.54 -5.71 -9.24
C ARG A 21 2.60 -6.43 -10.19
N LEU A 22 2.08 -7.60 -9.81
CA LEU A 22 1.12 -8.34 -10.63
C LEU A 22 -0.15 -7.52 -10.92
N MET A 23 -0.70 -6.85 -9.90
CA MET A 23 -1.86 -5.98 -10.09
C MET A 23 -1.55 -4.80 -11.01
N LEU A 24 -0.40 -4.14 -10.83
CA LEU A 24 0.01 -3.02 -11.68
C LEU A 24 0.26 -3.45 -13.13
N SER A 25 0.86 -4.62 -13.36
CA SER A 25 1.03 -5.18 -14.71
C SER A 25 -0.31 -5.46 -15.40
N TYR A 26 -1.31 -5.93 -14.66
CA TYR A 26 -2.66 -6.09 -15.21
C TYR A 26 -3.28 -4.74 -15.60
N VAL A 27 -3.16 -3.73 -14.73
CA VAL A 27 -3.66 -2.37 -15.02
C VAL A 27 -2.98 -1.78 -16.26
N GLU A 28 -1.67 -1.96 -16.42
CA GLU A 28 -0.93 -1.53 -17.61
C GLU A 28 -1.47 -2.20 -18.89
N ALA A 29 -1.64 -3.52 -18.87
CA ALA A 29 -2.17 -4.26 -20.02
C ALA A 29 -3.57 -3.78 -20.40
N GLU A 30 -4.41 -3.48 -19.41
CA GLU A 30 -5.75 -2.97 -19.63
C GLU A 30 -5.74 -1.54 -20.21
N CYS A 31 -4.85 -0.67 -19.73
CA CYS A 31 -4.64 0.66 -20.30
C CYS A 31 -4.21 0.59 -21.77
N LEU A 32 -3.33 -0.36 -22.13
CA LEU A 32 -2.94 -0.58 -23.53
C LEU A 32 -4.11 -1.06 -24.38
N ARG A 33 -4.99 -1.90 -23.83
CA ARG A 33 -6.17 -2.41 -24.52
C ARG A 33 -7.23 -1.34 -24.80
N MET A 34 -7.44 -0.41 -23.85
CA MET A 34 -8.41 0.69 -24.00
C MET A 34 -7.87 1.88 -24.81
N GLY A 35 -6.54 2.07 -24.80
CA GLY A 35 -5.88 3.19 -25.49
C GLY A 35 -5.71 4.44 -24.61
N ALA A 36 -4.84 5.34 -25.07
CA ALA A 36 -4.30 6.42 -24.25
C ALA A 36 -5.36 7.39 -23.71
N THR A 37 -6.35 7.78 -24.52
CA THR A 37 -7.36 8.77 -24.13
C THR A 37 -8.28 8.24 -23.02
N ASP A 38 -8.77 7.01 -23.15
CA ASP A 38 -9.67 6.42 -22.16
C ASP A 38 -8.90 6.03 -20.89
N ALA A 39 -7.67 5.54 -21.02
CA ALA A 39 -6.78 5.31 -19.89
C ALA A 39 -6.51 6.60 -19.10
N ALA A 40 -6.23 7.72 -19.78
CA ALA A 40 -6.03 9.02 -19.13
C ALA A 40 -7.29 9.50 -18.38
N ARG A 41 -8.47 9.30 -18.95
CA ARG A 41 -9.75 9.60 -18.28
C ARG A 41 -9.92 8.76 -17.01
N HIS A 42 -9.65 7.46 -17.09
CA HIS A 42 -9.76 6.55 -15.94
C HIS A 42 -8.76 6.93 -14.84
N ALA A 43 -7.52 7.27 -15.21
CA ALA A 43 -6.50 7.72 -14.28
C ALA A 43 -6.90 9.05 -13.59
N ALA A 44 -7.43 10.02 -14.34
CA ALA A 44 -7.91 11.28 -13.78
C ALA A 44 -9.08 11.09 -12.80
N LEU A 45 -10.03 10.21 -13.13
CA LEU A 45 -11.14 9.85 -12.24
C LEU A 45 -10.62 9.19 -10.96
N ALA A 46 -9.71 8.21 -11.08
CA ALA A 46 -9.12 7.55 -9.92
C ALA A 46 -8.39 8.56 -9.01
N ALA A 47 -7.59 9.46 -9.59
CA ALA A 47 -6.89 10.51 -8.85
C ALA A 47 -7.85 11.44 -8.10
N SER A 48 -9.00 11.80 -8.70
CA SER A 48 -10.00 12.65 -8.05
C SER A 48 -10.69 12.00 -6.84
N LEU A 49 -10.64 10.67 -6.75
CA LEU A 49 -11.19 9.90 -5.63
C LEU A 49 -10.15 9.66 -4.53
N MET A 50 -8.88 9.96 -4.79
CA MET A 50 -7.85 9.80 -3.77
C MET A 50 -8.05 10.90 -2.71
N PRO A 51 -7.99 10.56 -1.41
CA PRO A 51 -7.97 11.58 -0.38
C PRO A 51 -6.77 12.50 -0.64
N GLU A 52 -6.99 13.81 -0.54
CA GLU A 52 -5.92 14.80 -0.64
C GLU A 52 -4.78 14.35 0.27
N ALA A 53 -3.65 13.99 -0.34
CA ALA A 53 -2.45 13.67 0.40
C ALA A 53 -2.09 14.94 1.16
N SER A 54 -2.47 14.98 2.44
CA SER A 54 -2.09 16.04 3.35
C SER A 54 -0.60 16.25 3.14
N LYS A 55 -0.22 17.48 2.78
CA LYS A 55 1.14 17.89 2.43
C LYS A 55 2.07 17.88 3.66
N THR A 56 2.06 16.78 4.39
CA THR A 56 2.72 16.55 5.65
C THR A 56 3.23 15.12 5.67
N GLY A 57 4.54 14.99 5.48
CA GLY A 57 5.29 13.81 5.92
C GLY A 57 5.51 12.76 4.85
N ALA A 58 6.72 12.80 4.28
CA ALA A 58 7.38 11.57 3.91
C ALA A 58 7.33 10.60 5.11
N ILE A 59 6.91 9.35 4.83
CA ILE A 59 7.00 8.18 5.72
C ILE A 59 6.10 8.26 6.96
N ALA A 60 4.80 7.98 6.78
CA ALA A 60 3.96 7.50 7.88
C ALA A 60 4.28 6.01 8.11
N THR A 61 5.29 5.71 8.93
CA THR A 61 5.34 4.43 9.62
C THR A 61 4.05 4.33 10.43
N THR A 62 3.23 3.32 10.15
CA THR A 62 2.04 2.99 10.95
C THR A 62 2.46 2.64 12.37
N ASP A 63 2.58 3.65 13.23
CA ASP A 63 2.69 3.44 14.68
C ASP A 63 1.30 3.04 15.18
N VAL A 64 1.05 1.73 15.16
CA VAL A 64 -0.10 1.11 15.82
C VAL A 64 0.07 1.37 17.32
N SER A 65 -0.51 2.47 17.77
CA SER A 65 -0.54 2.87 19.19
C SER A 65 -1.25 1.78 19.99
N ARG A 66 -0.45 0.87 20.54
CA ARG A 66 -0.87 -0.20 21.45
C ARG A 66 -1.13 0.43 22.82
N PRO A 67 -2.35 0.33 23.39
CA PRO A 67 -2.64 0.95 24.67
C PRO A 67 -1.77 0.32 25.76
N ARG A 68 -0.86 1.13 26.31
CA ARG A 68 0.02 0.77 27.42
C ARG A 68 -0.80 0.73 28.72
N GLY A 69 -1.07 -0.49 29.16
CA GLY A 69 -1.08 -0.90 30.57
C GLY A 69 -1.96 -0.10 31.55
N VAL A 70 -3.18 -0.59 31.76
CA VAL A 70 -3.88 -0.38 33.04
C VAL A 70 -3.18 -1.27 34.07
N ARG A 71 -2.36 -0.67 34.95
CA ARG A 71 -1.95 -1.35 36.19
C ARG A 71 -3.12 -1.23 37.18
N LEU A 72 -3.73 -2.37 37.49
CA LEU A 72 -4.57 -2.52 38.67
C LEU A 72 -3.64 -2.75 39.87
N HIS A 73 -3.60 -1.79 40.79
CA HIS A 73 -3.13 -1.96 42.16
C HIS A 73 -4.22 -1.45 43.09
#